data_AF-A0A1H4U6Y0-F1
#
_entry.id   AF-A0A1H4U6Y0-F1
#
_cell.length_a   1.000
_cell.length_b   1.000
_cell.length_c   1.000
_cell.angle_alpha   90.00
_cell.angle_beta   90.00
_cell.angle_gamma   90.00
#
_symmetry.space_group_name_H-M   'P 1'
#
loop_
_entity.id
_entity.type
_entity.pdbx_description
1 polymer ?
#
loop_
_entity_poly.entity_id
_entity_poly.type
_entity_poly.pdbx_seq_one_letter_code
_entity_poly.pdbx_strand_id
1 'polypeptide(L)'
;MFGRLGAPEIILILVVIILLFGAKKLPDMARSLGKSARILKSEAKAMKEEGNSSQQAPASNEQPPAQRTIQASPGDVTSSRPVNEPTDSTQR
;
A
#
# COMPACT_ATOMS: atom_id res chain seq x y z
N MET A 1 -23.69 39.16 2.98
CA MET A 1 -22.36 39.53 3.54
C MET A 1 -21.50 38.31 3.94
N PHE A 2 -21.79 37.09 3.45
CA PHE A 2 -21.01 35.87 3.74
C PHE A 2 -20.23 35.30 2.53
N GLY A 3 -20.25 35.99 1.39
CA GLY A 3 -19.62 35.54 0.13
C GLY A 3 -18.11 35.84 0.02
N ARG A 4 -17.44 36.20 1.11
CA ARG A 4 -15.98 36.44 1.13
C ARG A 4 -15.22 35.43 1.97
N LEU A 5 -15.82 34.29 2.32
CA LEU A 5 -15.07 33.13 2.83
C LEU A 5 -14.24 32.58 1.66
N GLY A 6 -13.21 33.33 1.30
CA GLY A 6 -12.39 33.07 0.15
C GLY A 6 -11.16 32.27 0.56
N ALA A 7 -10.27 32.07 -0.42
CA ALA A 7 -8.93 31.56 -0.17
C ALA A 7 -8.20 32.21 1.04
N PRO A 8 -8.29 33.54 1.31
CA PRO A 8 -7.55 34.14 2.43
C PRO A 8 -7.99 33.65 3.82
N GLU A 9 -9.29 33.51 4.10
CA GLU A 9 -9.75 32.98 5.40
C GLU A 9 -9.31 31.53 5.61
N ILE A 10 -9.37 30.71 4.56
CA ILE A 10 -8.90 29.31 4.63
C ILE A 10 -7.41 29.27 4.95
N ILE A 11 -6.59 30.11 4.29
CA ILE A 11 -5.16 30.22 4.56
C ILE A 11 -4.90 30.64 6.01
N LEU A 12 -5.65 31.62 6.54
CA LEU A 12 -5.47 32.09 7.91
C LEU A 12 -5.77 30.99 8.94
N ILE A 13 -6.84 30.22 8.74
CA ILE A 13 -7.15 29.05 9.58
C ILE A 13 -6.03 28.00 9.49
N LEU A 14 -5.53 27.72 8.29
CA LEU A 14 -4.45 26.77 8.06
C LEU A 14 -3.16 27.19 8.79
N VAL A 15 -2.83 28.49 8.78
CA VAL A 15 -1.70 29.04 9.52
C VAL A 15 -1.87 28.83 11.04
N VAL A 16 -3.05 29.11 11.60
CA VAL A 16 -3.33 28.88 13.02
C VAL A 16 -3.17 27.40 13.38
N ILE A 17 -3.71 26.49 12.57
CA ILE A 17 -3.58 25.05 12.77
C ILE A 17 -2.11 24.62 12.72
N ILE A 18 -1.32 25.13 11.78
CA ILE A 18 0.11 24.86 11.68
C ILE A 18 0.87 25.39 12.90
N LEU A 19 0.49 26.53 13.48
CA LEU A 19 1.11 27.05 14.70
C LEU A 19 0.80 26.18 15.92
N LEU A 20 -0.42 25.65 16.03
CA LEU A 20 -0.83 24.80 17.16
C LEU A 20 -0.23 23.39 17.08
N PHE A 21 -0.29 22.76 15.91
CA PHE A 21 0.10 21.36 15.73
C PHE A 21 1.50 21.18 15.13
N GLY A 22 2.00 22.18 14.40
CA GLY A 22 3.27 22.13 13.67
C GLY A 22 3.15 21.64 12.23
N ALA A 23 3.99 22.18 11.35
CA ALA A 23 3.99 21.87 9.91
C ALA A 23 4.24 20.37 9.60
N LYS A 24 4.87 19.63 10.51
CA LYS A 24 5.16 18.20 10.35
C LYS A 24 4.02 17.30 10.85
N LYS A 25 3.16 17.76 11.78
CA LYS A 25 2.08 16.93 12.35
C LYS A 25 0.82 16.92 11.51
N LEU A 26 0.49 18.04 10.86
CA LEU A 26 -0.65 18.10 9.96
C LEU A 26 -0.60 17.06 8.82
N PRO A 27 0.50 16.93 8.04
CA PRO A 27 0.60 15.92 6.99
C PRO A 27 0.72 14.50 7.54
N ASP A 28 1.31 14.32 8.71
CA ASP A 28 1.46 13.01 9.36
C ASP A 28 0.11 12.46 9.82
N MET A 29 -0.70 13.29 10.49
CA MET A 29 -2.08 12.98 10.86
C MET A 29 -2.97 12.76 9.64
N ALA A 30 -2.85 13.57 8.59
CA ALA A 30 -3.59 13.36 7.35
C ALA A 30 -3.21 12.03 6.67
N ARG A 31 -1.92 11.64 6.68
CA ARG A 31 -1.45 10.38 6.11
C ARG A 31 -1.93 9.17 6.90
N SER A 32 -1.88 9.21 8.24
CA SER A 32 -2.37 8.09 9.07
C SER A 32 -3.89 7.96 8.98
N LEU A 33 -4.64 9.07 9.08
CA LEU A 33 -6.09 9.09 8.91
C LEU A 33 -6.51 8.66 7.50
N GLY A 34 -5.78 9.09 6.47
CA GLY A 34 -6.03 8.73 5.08
C GLY A 34 -5.84 7.23 4.81
N LYS A 35 -4.84 6.59 5.45
CA LYS A 35 -4.66 5.13 5.37
C LYS A 35 -5.86 4.39 6.00
N SER A 36 -6.27 4.78 7.21
CA SER A 36 -7.44 4.19 7.87
C SER A 36 -8.72 4.42 7.07
N ALA A 37 -8.94 5.64 6.58
CA ALA A 37 -10.11 5.98 5.76
C ALA A 37 -10.13 5.23 4.42
N ARG A 38 -8.96 4.93 3.82
CA ARG A 38 -8.88 4.14 2.59
C ARG A 38 -9.34 2.71 2.82
N ILE A 39 -8.88 2.08 3.90
CA ILE A 39 -9.27 0.70 4.27
C ILE A 39 -10.78 0.64 4.53
N LEU A 40 -11.28 1.55 5.37
CA LEU A 40 -12.71 1.65 5.65
C LEU A 40 -13.54 1.93 4.40
N LYS A 41 -13.05 2.77 3.48
CA LYS A 41 -13.74 3.04 2.20
C LYS A 41 -13.76 1.81 1.29
N SER A 42 -12.68 1.02 1.22
CA SER A 42 -12.66 -0.21 0.41
C SER A 42 -13.61 -1.27 0.95
N GLU A 43 -13.62 -1.46 2.27
CA GLU A 43 -14.55 -2.39 2.93
C GLU A 43 -16.00 -1.92 2.79
N ALA A 44 -16.26 -0.63 3.05
CA ALA A 44 -17.60 -0.06 2.87
C ALA A 44 -18.09 -0.10 1.41
N LYS A 45 -17.18 -0.01 0.43
CA LYS A 45 -17.51 -0.16 -0.99
C LYS A 45 -17.87 -1.61 -1.31
N ALA A 46 -17.07 -2.58 -0.85
CA ALA A 46 -17.36 -4.01 -1.03
C ALA A 46 -18.74 -4.39 -0.46
N MET A 47 -19.06 -3.92 0.75
CA MET A 47 -20.39 -4.15 1.36
C MET A 47 -21.54 -3.51 0.57
N LYS A 48 -21.32 -2.32 -0.01
CA LYS A 48 -22.31 -1.67 -0.89
C LYS A 48 -22.46 -2.41 -2.23
N GLU A 49 -21.36 -2.95 -2.76
CA GLU A 49 -21.34 -3.65 -4.04
C GLU A 49 -22.02 -5.01 -3.90
N GLU A 50 -21.83 -5.74 -2.80
CA GLU A 50 -22.54 -6.99 -2.49
C GLU A 50 -24.05 -6.77 -2.30
N GLY A 51 -24.48 -5.61 -1.78
CA GLY A 51 -25.89 -5.24 -1.71
C GLY A 51 -26.53 -4.85 -3.05
N ASN A 52 -25.72 -4.48 -4.06
CA ASN A 52 -26.17 -4.06 -5.40
C ASN A 52 -25.85 -5.10 -6.50
N SER A 53 -25.20 -6.21 -6.19
CA SER A 53 -24.71 -7.21 -7.17
C SER A 53 -25.79 -8.13 -7.77
N SER A 54 -27.07 -7.75 -7.71
CA SER A 54 -28.06 -8.29 -8.67
C SER A 54 -27.98 -7.62 -10.05
N GLN A 55 -27.11 -6.63 -10.23
CA GLN A 55 -26.84 -6.08 -11.56
C GLN A 55 -25.37 -5.67 -11.69
N GLN A 56 -24.69 -6.30 -12.65
CA GLN A 56 -23.53 -5.79 -13.40
C GLN A 56 -22.14 -6.35 -13.04
N ALA A 57 -21.71 -7.30 -13.86
CA ALA A 57 -20.32 -7.54 -14.26
C ALA A 57 -20.31 -7.75 -15.79
N PRO A 58 -19.18 -7.63 -16.53
CA PRO A 58 -17.90 -6.95 -16.23
C PRO A 58 -17.46 -6.00 -17.37
N ALA A 59 -16.55 -5.06 -17.10
CA ALA A 59 -15.76 -4.41 -18.15
C ALA A 59 -14.27 -4.40 -17.75
N SER A 60 -13.50 -5.16 -18.52
CA SER A 60 -12.05 -5.18 -18.58
C SER A 60 -11.49 -3.78 -18.90
N ASN A 61 -10.57 -3.26 -18.09
CA ASN A 61 -9.29 -2.74 -18.58
C ASN A 61 -8.31 -2.39 -17.44
N GLU A 62 -7.03 -2.55 -17.77
CA GLU A 62 -5.83 -2.02 -17.09
C GLU A 62 -5.16 -2.89 -16.02
N GLN A 63 -4.40 -3.84 -16.57
CA GLN A 63 -3.16 -4.41 -16.07
C GLN A 63 -2.14 -3.34 -15.62
N PRO A 64 -1.71 -3.31 -14.35
CA PRO A 64 -0.47 -2.65 -13.96
C PRO A 64 0.73 -3.56 -14.29
N PRO A 65 1.79 -3.05 -14.93
CA PRO A 65 2.95 -3.83 -15.32
C PRO A 65 3.87 -4.14 -14.13
N ALA A 66 4.63 -5.23 -14.29
CA ALA A 66 5.84 -5.60 -13.55
C ALA A 66 5.69 -6.24 -12.16
N GLN A 67 5.14 -7.45 -12.13
CA GLN A 67 5.75 -8.48 -11.29
C GLN A 67 7.03 -8.95 -12.01
N ARG A 68 8.18 -8.38 -11.64
CA ARG A 68 9.47 -9.03 -11.90
C ARG A 68 9.55 -10.22 -10.95
N THR A 69 8.90 -11.31 -11.34
CA THR A 69 9.28 -12.64 -10.87
C THR A 69 10.73 -12.83 -11.26
N ILE A 70 11.59 -13.09 -10.27
CA ILE A 70 12.96 -13.52 -10.51
C ILE A 70 12.83 -14.87 -11.22
N GLN A 71 12.93 -14.85 -12.55
CA GLN A 71 13.04 -16.05 -13.37
C GLN A 71 14.45 -16.58 -13.16
N ALA A 72 14.63 -17.45 -12.17
CA ALA A 72 15.81 -18.30 -12.13
C ALA A 72 15.73 -19.22 -13.36
N SER A 73 16.63 -19.01 -14.32
CA SER A 73 16.78 -19.92 -15.45
C SER A 73 17.07 -21.32 -14.92
N PRO A 74 16.38 -22.37 -15.41
CA PRO A 74 16.74 -23.76 -15.11
C PRO A 74 18.16 -24.03 -15.62
N GLY A 75 19.15 -23.97 -14.73
CA GLY A 75 20.56 -24.13 -15.07
C GLY A 75 21.57 -23.76 -13.97
N ASP A 76 21.20 -22.90 -13.01
CA ASP A 76 22.14 -22.38 -12.00
C ASP A 76 22.44 -23.31 -10.79
N VAL A 77 22.03 -24.59 -10.83
CA VAL A 77 22.37 -25.56 -9.76
C VAL A 77 23.60 -26.43 -10.09
N THR A 78 24.30 -26.17 -11.20
CA THR A 78 25.44 -26.99 -11.63
C THR A 78 26.78 -26.29 -11.47
N SER A 79 27.02 -25.55 -10.37
CA SER A 79 28.39 -25.17 -10.04
C SER A 79 28.62 -24.85 -8.56
N SER A 80 28.30 -25.80 -7.68
CA SER A 80 28.96 -25.88 -6.38
C SER A 80 29.24 -27.34 -6.05
N ARG A 81 30.25 -27.85 -6.75
CA ARG A 81 31.23 -28.89 -6.40
C ARG A 81 30.83 -29.93 -5.31
N PRO A 82 30.92 -31.24 -5.61
CA PRO A 82 30.75 -32.28 -4.61
C PRO A 82 31.91 -32.20 -3.61
N VAL A 83 31.61 -32.15 -2.32
CA VAL A 83 32.60 -32.47 -1.28
C VAL A 83 32.17 -33.80 -0.68
N ASN A 84 33.01 -34.79 -0.92
CA ASN A 84 32.85 -36.17 -0.49
C ASN A 84 32.51 -36.27 1.00
N GLU A 85 31.49 -37.06 1.32
CA GLU A 85 31.50 -37.88 2.53
C GLU A 85 32.67 -38.88 2.44
N PRO A 86 33.47 -38.98 3.51
CA PRO A 86 33.82 -40.28 4.04
C PRO A 86 33.05 -40.48 5.34
N THR A 87 32.15 -41.45 5.29
CA THR A 87 31.77 -42.30 6.42
C THR A 87 32.99 -42.65 7.27
N ASP A 88 32.93 -42.37 8.57
CA ASP A 88 33.68 -43.16 9.56
C ASP A 88 32.76 -43.49 10.74
N SER A 89 32.10 -44.63 10.58
CA SER A 89 31.64 -45.49 11.64
C SER A 89 32.85 -46.17 12.28
N THR A 90 33.36 -45.68 13.42
CA THR A 90 34.33 -46.36 14.33
C THR A 90 34.52 -45.50 15.60
N GLN A 91 33.93 -45.90 16.73
CA GLN A 91 34.64 -46.57 17.85
C GLN A 91 35.40 -45.61 18.80
N ARG A 92 34.78 -45.27 19.93
CA ARG A 92 35.36 -45.40 21.29
C ARG A 92 34.37 -44.95 22.36
#